data_AF-A0A7R9W2C8-F1
#
_entry.id   AF-A0A7R9W2C8-F1
#
_cell.length_a   1.000
_cell.length_b   1.000
_cell.length_c   1.000
_cell.angle_alpha   90.00
_cell.angle_beta   90.00
_cell.angle_gamma   90.00
#
_symmetry.space_group_name_H-M   'P 1'
#
loop_
_entity.id
_entity.type
_entity.pdbx_description
1 polymer ?
#
loop_
_entity_poly.entity_id
_entity_poly.type
_entity_poly.pdbx_seq_one_letter_code
_entity_poly.pdbx_strand_id
1 'polypeptide(L)'
;FIQRSACNTLQVLSNGSAYICSRVGAAGGIDAVVAAMSVYAYDNEVQLSGLLLLHTLMRVDGQNELCVEALYNADGIAVVTSAMKAHQADVSIQEKACGVILSFSRQRAIGSSQNQRKCVQCIMSSLRLHPENESVQQLGCAALWHLVDSSFFVGNLLAEGPEAALTSAAERFPESAGGWCQRILEKLSSEMEV
;
A
#
# COMPACT_ATOMS: atom_id res chain seq x y z
N PHE A 1 -9.81 28.34 3.72
CA PHE A 1 -9.63 27.86 2.33
C PHE A 1 -9.60 26.33 2.22
N ILE A 2 -9.06 25.59 3.20
CA ILE A 2 -8.93 24.11 3.16
C ILE A 2 -10.29 23.37 3.14
N GLN A 3 -11.32 23.88 3.82
CA GLN A 3 -12.64 23.23 3.87
C GLN A 3 -13.39 23.18 2.52
N ARG A 4 -13.14 24.14 1.62
CA ARG A 4 -13.82 24.22 0.32
C ARG A 4 -13.22 23.22 -0.68
N SER A 5 -11.92 22.96 -0.60
CA SER A 5 -11.27 21.90 -1.39
C SER A 5 -11.69 20.51 -0.91
N ALA A 6 -11.74 20.28 0.40
CA ALA A 6 -12.19 18.98 0.94
C ALA A 6 -13.64 18.65 0.53
N CYS A 7 -14.55 19.64 0.58
CA CYS A 7 -15.93 19.46 0.10
C CYS A 7 -16.00 19.23 -1.41
N ASN A 8 -15.20 19.96 -2.21
CA ASN A 8 -15.14 19.70 -3.65
C ASN A 8 -14.60 18.30 -3.94
N THR A 9 -13.55 17.85 -3.25
CA THR A 9 -12.99 16.50 -3.44
C THR A 9 -13.99 15.41 -3.03
N LEU A 10 -14.73 15.59 -1.94
CA LEU A 10 -15.80 14.65 -1.53
C LEU A 10 -16.96 14.62 -2.53
N GLN A 11 -17.41 15.78 -3.01
CA GLN A 11 -18.46 15.89 -4.01
C GLN A 11 -18.04 15.32 -5.38
N VAL A 12 -16.72 15.33 -5.63
CA VAL A 12 -16.07 14.79 -6.82
C VAL A 12 -15.84 13.27 -6.69
N LEU A 13 -15.59 12.76 -5.48
CA LEU A 13 -15.54 11.32 -5.19
C LEU A 13 -16.94 10.68 -5.25
N SER A 14 -17.98 11.39 -4.81
CA SER A 14 -19.37 10.88 -4.85
C SER A 14 -20.00 10.84 -6.24
N ASN A 15 -19.47 11.57 -7.23
CA ASN A 15 -20.12 11.72 -8.54
C ASN A 15 -19.61 10.79 -9.65
N GLY A 16 -18.65 9.91 -9.36
CA GLY A 16 -18.24 8.84 -10.26
C GLY A 16 -17.52 9.28 -11.54
N SER A 17 -16.53 8.47 -11.91
CA SER A 17 -15.78 8.47 -13.17
C SER A 17 -14.52 9.35 -13.29
N ALA A 18 -13.58 8.76 -14.01
CA ALA A 18 -12.17 9.07 -14.27
C ALA A 18 -11.80 10.48 -14.79
N TYR A 19 -12.67 11.48 -14.71
CA TYR A 19 -12.45 12.81 -15.29
C TYR A 19 -11.59 13.76 -14.42
N ILE A 20 -11.15 13.31 -13.25
CA ILE A 20 -10.64 14.19 -12.17
C ILE A 20 -9.11 14.36 -12.20
N CYS A 21 -8.42 13.66 -13.09
CA CYS A 21 -6.94 13.66 -13.16
C CYS A 21 -6.34 15.03 -13.57
N SER A 22 -7.14 15.98 -14.06
CA SER A 22 -6.61 17.20 -14.70
C SER A 22 -6.61 18.47 -13.84
N ARG A 23 -7.25 18.52 -12.65
CA ARG A 23 -7.48 19.82 -11.97
C ARG A 23 -7.10 19.92 -10.50
N VAL A 24 -6.57 18.86 -9.90
CA VAL A 24 -6.08 18.91 -8.53
C VAL A 24 -4.56 18.95 -8.58
N GLY A 25 -3.96 20.08 -8.20
CA GLY A 25 -2.50 20.17 -8.08
C GLY A 25 -2.01 19.01 -7.20
N ALA A 26 -1.09 18.21 -7.71
CA ALA A 26 -0.73 16.89 -7.19
C ALA A 26 -0.58 16.82 -5.66
N ALA A 27 -0.02 17.86 -5.02
CA ALA A 27 0.11 17.95 -3.56
C ALA A 27 -1.23 18.21 -2.84
N GLY A 28 -1.99 19.24 -3.26
CA GLY A 28 -3.27 19.58 -2.62
C GLY A 28 -4.36 18.53 -2.82
N GLY A 29 -4.21 17.64 -3.80
CA GLY A 29 -5.10 16.51 -4.01
C GLY A 29 -4.83 15.34 -3.09
N ILE A 30 -3.57 15.02 -2.84
CA ILE A 30 -3.19 13.95 -1.94
C ILE A 30 -3.59 14.29 -0.51
N ASP A 31 -3.33 15.52 -0.05
CA ASP A 31 -3.76 15.96 1.29
C ASP A 31 -5.28 15.82 1.49
N ALA A 32 -6.06 16.22 0.48
CA ALA A 32 -7.52 16.14 0.55
C ALA A 32 -8.03 14.69 0.58
N VAL A 33 -7.40 13.80 -0.19
CA VAL A 33 -7.74 12.37 -0.24
C VAL A 33 -7.38 11.68 1.07
N VAL A 34 -6.16 11.93 1.58
CA VAL A 34 -5.70 11.38 2.86
C VAL A 34 -6.59 11.86 4.01
N ALA A 35 -6.98 13.14 4.02
CA ALA A 35 -7.93 13.67 4.99
C ALA A 35 -9.32 13.03 4.87
N ALA A 36 -9.85 12.87 3.66
CA ALA A 36 -11.14 12.23 3.43
C ALA A 36 -11.13 10.76 3.90
N MET A 37 -10.12 9.99 3.52
CA MET A 37 -9.95 8.60 3.96
C MET A 37 -9.78 8.49 5.47
N SER A 38 -9.17 9.47 6.13
CA SER A 38 -9.05 9.50 7.59
C SER A 38 -10.38 9.76 8.29
N VAL A 39 -11.19 10.68 7.76
CA VAL A 39 -12.52 11.02 8.32
C VAL A 39 -13.52 9.89 8.10
N TYR A 40 -13.52 9.29 6.91
CA TYR A 40 -14.45 8.24 6.50
C TYR A 40 -13.78 6.87 6.48
N ALA A 41 -13.07 6.51 7.55
CA ALA A 41 -12.25 5.30 7.65
C ALA A 41 -13.03 3.99 7.39
N TYR A 42 -14.32 3.96 7.71
CA TYR A 42 -15.18 2.78 7.56
C TYR A 42 -16.09 2.82 6.33
N ASP A 43 -16.03 3.89 5.54
CA ASP A 43 -16.79 3.99 4.29
C ASP A 43 -16.02 3.31 3.17
N ASN A 44 -16.55 2.20 2.68
CA ASN A 44 -15.88 1.37 1.67
C ASN A 44 -15.63 2.13 0.36
N GLU A 45 -16.59 2.92 -0.11
CA GLU A 45 -16.50 3.64 -1.37
C GLU A 45 -15.45 4.76 -1.29
N VAL A 46 -15.40 5.48 -0.16
CA VAL A 46 -14.38 6.51 0.07
C VAL A 46 -13.00 5.89 0.15
N GLN A 47 -12.83 4.78 0.87
CA GLN A 47 -11.54 4.09 0.95
C GLN A 47 -11.07 3.57 -0.41
N LEU A 48 -11.95 2.89 -1.15
CA LEU A 48 -11.61 2.32 -2.45
C LEU A 48 -11.27 3.43 -3.46
N SER A 49 -12.08 4.50 -3.52
CA SER A 49 -11.85 5.61 -4.43
C SER A 49 -10.57 6.38 -4.09
N GLY A 50 -10.31 6.60 -2.79
CA GLY A 50 -9.08 7.22 -2.33
C GLY A 50 -7.85 6.40 -2.69
N LEU A 51 -7.85 5.10 -2.38
CA LEU A 51 -6.74 4.19 -2.72
C LEU A 51 -6.51 4.07 -4.23
N LEU A 52 -7.58 4.00 -5.02
CA LEU A 52 -7.48 3.99 -6.47
C LEU A 52 -6.79 5.26 -6.99
N LEU A 53 -7.22 6.43 -6.52
CA LEU A 53 -6.63 7.69 -6.92
C LEU A 53 -5.16 7.78 -6.51
N LEU A 54 -4.82 7.42 -5.27
CA LEU A 54 -3.42 7.37 -4.80
C LEU A 54 -2.58 6.45 -5.68
N HIS A 55 -3.07 5.22 -5.94
CA HIS A 55 -2.35 4.24 -6.76
C HIS A 55 -2.15 4.74 -8.20
N THR A 56 -3.17 5.35 -8.80
CA THR A 56 -3.08 5.91 -10.15
C THR A 56 -2.09 7.06 -10.22
N LEU A 57 -2.15 8.03 -9.29
CA LEU A 57 -1.27 9.19 -9.28
C LEU A 57 0.21 8.80 -9.10
N MET A 58 0.47 7.75 -8.33
CA MET A 58 1.82 7.25 -8.08
C MET A 58 2.36 6.35 -9.21
N ARG A 59 1.49 5.87 -10.11
CA ARG A 59 1.85 4.98 -11.23
C ARG A 59 2.26 5.69 -12.51
N VAL A 60 1.93 6.96 -12.69
CA VAL A 60 2.18 7.66 -13.96
C VAL A 60 3.70 7.80 -14.18
N ASP A 61 4.23 6.90 -15.03
CA ASP A 61 5.50 6.97 -15.76
C ASP A 61 6.80 7.25 -14.99
N GLY A 62 6.92 6.68 -13.79
CA GLY A 62 8.18 6.60 -13.05
C GLY A 62 8.50 7.88 -12.28
N GLN A 63 8.75 7.72 -10.97
CA GLN A 63 9.26 8.79 -10.11
C GLN A 63 8.35 10.02 -10.05
N ASN A 64 7.08 9.82 -9.65
CA ASN A 64 6.25 10.95 -9.23
C ASN A 64 6.64 11.37 -7.81
N GLU A 65 7.85 11.90 -7.68
CA GLU A 65 8.44 12.36 -6.42
C GLU A 65 7.53 13.35 -5.72
N LEU A 66 6.84 14.23 -6.46
CA LEU A 66 5.89 15.18 -5.88
C LEU A 66 4.72 14.47 -5.19
N CYS A 67 4.16 13.43 -5.79
CA CYS A 67 3.09 12.65 -5.17
C CYS A 67 3.60 11.82 -3.98
N VAL A 68 4.80 11.24 -4.09
CA VAL A 68 5.41 10.47 -2.99
C VAL A 68 5.72 11.37 -1.80
N GLU A 69 6.31 12.55 -2.02
CA GLU A 69 6.59 13.53 -0.98
C GLU A 69 5.29 14.09 -0.37
N ALA A 70 4.27 14.37 -1.18
CA ALA A 70 2.97 14.78 -0.66
C ALA A 70 2.34 13.69 0.23
N LEU A 71 2.37 12.43 -0.21
CA LEU A 71 1.85 11.31 0.58
C LEU A 71 2.65 11.10 1.87
N TYR A 72 3.97 11.29 1.82
CA TYR A 72 4.83 11.23 2.99
C TYR A 72 4.50 12.34 3.99
N ASN A 73 4.40 13.59 3.53
CA ASN A 73 4.10 14.75 4.37
C ASN A 73 2.70 14.69 4.99
N ALA A 74 1.75 14.04 4.33
CA ALA A 74 0.39 13.83 4.82
C ALA A 74 0.24 12.62 5.79
N ASP A 75 1.32 11.93 6.15
CA ASP A 75 1.28 10.63 6.87
C ASP A 75 0.38 9.60 6.17
N GLY A 76 0.34 9.63 4.83
CA GLY A 76 -0.58 8.86 4.02
C GLY A 76 -0.39 7.36 4.14
N ILE A 77 0.83 6.88 4.42
CA ILE A 77 1.08 5.45 4.68
C ILE A 77 0.36 4.97 5.96
N ALA A 78 0.25 5.82 6.99
CA ALA A 78 -0.53 5.48 8.18
C ALA A 78 -2.02 5.38 7.85
N VAL A 79 -2.53 6.22 6.96
CA VAL A 79 -3.92 6.17 6.49
C VAL A 79 -4.19 4.93 5.63
N VAL A 80 -3.29 4.61 4.70
CA VAL A 80 -3.38 3.39 3.87
C VAL A 80 -3.39 2.12 4.74
N THR A 81 -2.47 2.03 5.71
CA THR A 81 -2.45 0.87 6.62
C THR A 81 -3.67 0.81 7.54
N SER A 82 -4.26 1.96 7.90
CA SER A 82 -5.51 2.02 8.66
C SER A 82 -6.69 1.53 7.81
N ALA A 83 -6.75 1.91 6.54
CA ALA A 83 -7.75 1.42 5.58
C ALA A 83 -7.66 -0.11 5.43
N MET A 84 -6.45 -0.65 5.27
CA MET A 84 -6.23 -2.10 5.22
C MET A 84 -6.74 -2.81 6.46
N LYS A 85 -6.55 -2.24 7.65
CA LYS A 85 -7.03 -2.83 8.92
C LYS A 85 -8.54 -2.73 9.09
N ALA A 86 -9.16 -1.63 8.67
CA ALA A 86 -10.60 -1.45 8.75
C ALA A 86 -11.35 -2.36 7.76
N HIS A 87 -10.75 -2.64 6.59
CA HIS A 87 -11.38 -3.39 5.50
C HIS A 87 -10.59 -4.65 5.12
N GLN A 88 -10.21 -5.45 6.12
CA GLN A 88 -9.38 -6.65 5.95
C GLN A 88 -9.99 -7.70 5.00
N ALA A 89 -11.31 -7.81 4.98
CA ALA A 89 -12.03 -8.76 4.11
C ALA A 89 -12.27 -8.23 2.68
N ASP A 90 -12.06 -6.94 2.43
CA ASP A 90 -12.26 -6.36 1.11
C ASP A 90 -10.99 -6.52 0.25
N VAL A 91 -11.06 -7.47 -0.68
CA VAL A 91 -9.96 -7.80 -1.59
C VAL A 91 -9.53 -6.62 -2.46
N SER A 92 -10.47 -5.75 -2.86
CA SER A 92 -10.18 -4.59 -3.73
C SER A 92 -9.41 -3.53 -2.97
N ILE A 93 -9.79 -3.25 -1.72
CA ILE A 93 -9.05 -2.35 -0.84
C ILE A 93 -7.66 -2.91 -0.56
N GLN A 94 -7.55 -4.20 -0.24
CA GLN A 94 -6.25 -4.83 0.00
C GLN A 94 -5.33 -4.75 -1.22
N GLU A 95 -5.84 -5.04 -2.42
CA GLU A 95 -5.09 -4.95 -3.67
C GLU A 95 -4.57 -3.52 -3.92
N LYS A 96 -5.46 -2.51 -3.86
CA LYS A 96 -5.05 -1.12 -4.12
C LYS A 96 -4.11 -0.59 -3.07
N ALA A 97 -4.31 -0.95 -1.80
CA ALA A 97 -3.40 -0.56 -0.72
C ALA A 97 -2.00 -1.17 -0.90
N CYS A 98 -1.89 -2.47 -1.23
CA CYS A 98 -0.61 -3.09 -1.57
C CYS A 98 0.06 -2.39 -2.75
N GLY A 99 -0.72 -2.02 -3.78
CA GLY A 99 -0.23 -1.23 -4.91
C GLY A 99 0.33 0.14 -4.51
N VAL A 100 -0.38 0.89 -3.67
CA VAL A 100 0.11 2.18 -3.13
C VAL A 100 1.42 2.00 -2.36
N ILE A 101 1.49 0.99 -1.47
CA ILE A 101 2.70 0.74 -0.67
C ILE A 101 3.87 0.34 -1.56
N LEU A 102 3.66 -0.52 -2.57
CA LEU A 102 4.69 -0.88 -3.55
C LEU A 102 5.19 0.35 -4.33
N SER A 103 4.28 1.17 -4.85
CA SER A 103 4.64 2.39 -5.57
C SER A 103 5.44 3.35 -4.69
N PHE A 104 5.10 3.44 -3.40
CA PHE A 104 5.81 4.26 -2.43
C PHE A 104 7.21 3.71 -2.15
N SER A 105 7.32 2.42 -1.78
CA SER A 105 8.57 1.78 -1.33
C SER A 105 9.63 1.71 -2.42
N ARG A 106 9.23 1.70 -3.69
CA ARG A 106 10.14 1.80 -4.84
C ARG A 106 10.86 3.15 -4.96
N GLN A 107 10.30 4.20 -4.35
CA GLN A 107 10.78 5.58 -4.51
C GLN A 107 11.30 6.16 -3.19
N ARG A 108 10.74 5.74 -2.05
CA ARG A 108 11.05 6.33 -0.75
C ARG A 108 10.91 5.31 0.38
N ALA A 109 11.81 5.38 1.35
CA ALA A 109 11.70 4.64 2.59
C ALA A 109 10.53 5.14 3.45
N ILE A 110 9.82 4.23 4.09
CA ILE A 110 8.78 4.58 5.07
C ILE A 110 9.46 5.21 6.30
N GLY A 111 9.07 6.42 6.68
CA GLY A 111 9.87 7.24 7.61
C GLY A 111 9.93 6.74 9.06
N SER A 112 8.81 6.30 9.64
CA SER A 112 8.77 5.91 11.06
C SER A 112 8.82 4.39 11.23
N SER A 113 9.64 3.91 12.18
CA SER A 113 9.74 2.48 12.54
C SER A 113 8.39 1.84 12.87
N GLN A 114 7.49 2.61 13.47
CA GLN A 114 6.12 2.19 13.75
C GLN A 114 5.29 2.00 12.48
N ASN A 115 5.39 2.90 11.50
CA ASN A 115 4.69 2.75 10.22
C ASN A 115 5.28 1.59 9.41
N GLN A 116 6.60 1.39 9.48
CA GLN A 116 7.28 0.25 8.87
C GLN A 116 6.73 -1.08 9.39
N ARG A 117 6.67 -1.26 10.72
CA ARG A 117 6.09 -2.45 11.36
C ARG A 117 4.62 -2.65 10.97
N LYS A 118 3.81 -1.59 11.02
CA LYS A 118 2.40 -1.65 10.61
C LYS A 118 2.23 -2.05 9.16
N CYS A 119 3.08 -1.57 8.25
CA CYS A 119 3.01 -1.95 6.84
C CYS A 119 3.27 -3.43 6.64
N VAL A 120 4.34 -3.97 7.24
CA VAL A 120 4.65 -5.41 7.17
C VAL A 120 3.47 -6.23 7.71
N GLN A 121 2.94 -5.86 8.87
CA GLN A 121 1.77 -6.51 9.47
C GLN A 121 0.55 -6.51 8.58
N CYS A 122 0.20 -5.35 8.00
CA CYS A 122 -0.97 -5.24 7.13
C CYS A 122 -0.79 -6.04 5.83
N ILE A 123 0.39 -6.01 5.22
CA ILE A 123 0.66 -6.79 4.00
C ILE A 123 0.61 -8.29 4.32
N MET A 124 1.25 -8.75 5.40
CA MET A 124 1.21 -10.16 5.79
C MET A 124 -0.22 -10.64 6.11
N SER A 125 -1.02 -9.82 6.78
CA SER A 125 -2.45 -10.12 7.02
C SER A 125 -3.22 -10.24 5.70
N SER A 126 -2.99 -9.31 4.77
CA SER A 126 -3.61 -9.31 3.44
C SER A 126 -3.27 -10.59 2.65
N LEU A 127 -2.00 -10.98 2.62
CA LEU A 127 -1.54 -12.21 1.96
C LEU A 127 -2.21 -13.47 2.56
N ARG A 128 -2.42 -13.50 3.88
CA ARG A 128 -3.05 -14.62 4.57
C ARG A 128 -4.55 -14.69 4.37
N LEU A 129 -5.23 -13.55 4.34
CA LEU A 129 -6.68 -13.46 4.20
C LEU A 129 -7.15 -13.65 2.75
N HIS A 130 -6.29 -13.33 1.77
CA HIS A 130 -6.62 -13.43 0.34
C HIS A 130 -5.66 -14.35 -0.41
N PRO A 131 -5.50 -15.62 0.00
CA PRO A 131 -4.53 -16.55 -0.60
C PRO A 131 -4.86 -16.90 -2.06
N GLU A 132 -6.12 -16.74 -2.47
CA GLU A 132 -6.60 -17.07 -3.82
C GLU A 132 -6.62 -15.86 -4.76
N ASN A 133 -6.30 -14.65 -4.28
CA ASN A 133 -6.26 -13.45 -5.13
C ASN A 133 -4.84 -13.18 -5.63
N GLU A 134 -4.60 -13.45 -6.91
CA GLU A 134 -3.30 -13.28 -7.55
C GLU A 134 -2.74 -11.86 -7.40
N SER A 135 -3.57 -10.83 -7.59
CA SER A 135 -3.11 -9.43 -7.56
C SER A 135 -2.68 -9.01 -6.16
N VAL A 136 -3.39 -9.44 -5.12
CA VAL A 136 -2.98 -9.23 -3.72
C VAL A 136 -1.66 -9.95 -3.43
N GLN A 137 -1.53 -11.22 -3.85
CA GLN A 137 -0.29 -11.98 -3.65
C GLN A 137 0.90 -11.32 -4.35
N GLN A 138 0.75 -10.97 -5.63
CA GLN A 138 1.78 -10.33 -6.42
C GLN A 138 2.20 -8.97 -5.83
N LEU A 139 1.23 -8.06 -5.63
CA LEU A 139 1.52 -6.71 -5.15
C LEU A 139 2.05 -6.72 -3.72
N GLY A 140 1.49 -7.57 -2.85
CA GLY A 140 1.94 -7.72 -1.48
C GLY A 140 3.36 -8.26 -1.39
N CYS A 141 3.70 -9.33 -2.13
CA CYS A 141 5.05 -9.88 -2.14
C CYS A 141 6.07 -8.91 -2.75
N ALA A 142 5.70 -8.23 -3.84
CA ALA A 142 6.55 -7.17 -4.42
C ALA A 142 6.77 -6.01 -3.44
N ALA A 143 5.71 -5.57 -2.75
CA ALA A 143 5.79 -4.51 -1.74
C ALA A 143 6.73 -4.93 -0.60
N LEU A 144 6.58 -6.16 -0.08
CA LEU A 144 7.47 -6.71 0.94
C LEU A 144 8.92 -6.70 0.46
N TRP A 145 9.22 -7.22 -0.74
CA TRP A 145 10.58 -7.22 -1.30
C TRP A 145 11.23 -5.83 -1.26
N HIS A 146 10.52 -4.79 -1.69
CA HIS A 146 11.03 -3.42 -1.67
C HIS A 146 11.15 -2.82 -0.25
N LEU A 147 10.47 -3.40 0.74
CA LEU A 147 10.61 -2.99 2.14
C LEU A 147 11.78 -3.72 2.84
N VAL A 148 12.06 -4.98 2.51
CA VAL A 148 13.13 -5.78 3.14
C VAL A 148 14.55 -5.37 2.73
N ASP A 149 14.74 -4.23 2.06
CA ASP A 149 16.08 -3.74 1.71
C ASP A 149 16.92 -3.35 2.94
N SER A 150 16.26 -3.02 4.06
CA SER A 150 16.92 -2.69 5.34
C SER A 150 16.74 -3.79 6.40
N SER A 151 17.78 -4.02 7.21
CA SER A 151 17.80 -5.01 8.31
C SER A 151 16.68 -4.83 9.34
N PHE A 152 16.16 -3.62 9.51
CA PHE A 152 15.00 -3.38 10.39
C PHE A 152 13.72 -4.06 9.88
N PHE A 153 13.51 -4.13 8.57
CA PHE A 153 12.33 -4.78 7.99
C PHE A 153 12.42 -6.30 8.04
N VAL A 154 13.62 -6.86 7.93
CA VAL A 154 13.88 -8.30 8.09
C VAL A 154 13.38 -8.77 9.45
N GLY A 155 13.77 -8.09 10.54
CA GLY A 155 13.35 -8.47 11.89
C GLY A 155 11.84 -8.38 12.11
N ASN A 156 11.16 -7.34 11.57
CA ASN A 156 9.71 -7.25 11.66
C ASN A 156 9.01 -8.32 10.81
N LEU A 157 9.56 -8.67 9.65
CA LEU A 157 9.00 -9.70 8.77
C LEU A 157 9.15 -11.09 9.39
N LEU A 158 10.32 -11.42 9.95
CA LEU A 158 10.54 -12.67 10.69
C LEU A 158 9.59 -12.81 11.88
N ALA A 159 9.33 -11.74 12.62
CA ALA A 159 8.39 -11.74 13.73
C ALA A 159 6.95 -12.09 13.32
N GLU A 160 6.59 -11.86 12.05
CA GLU A 160 5.28 -12.25 11.52
C GLU A 160 5.22 -13.73 11.11
N GLY A 161 6.34 -14.44 10.93
CA GLY A 161 6.37 -15.82 10.42
C GLY A 161 5.89 -15.91 8.96
N PRO A 162 6.68 -15.40 8.00
CA PRO A 162 6.24 -15.21 6.62
C PRO A 162 6.28 -16.49 5.78
N GLU A 163 6.99 -17.52 6.22
CA GLU A 163 7.39 -18.69 5.42
C GLU A 163 6.17 -19.38 4.81
N ALA A 164 5.19 -19.75 5.63
CA ALA A 164 4.00 -20.46 5.16
C ALA A 164 3.20 -19.65 4.13
N ALA A 165 3.07 -18.33 4.35
CA ALA A 165 2.31 -17.46 3.46
C ALA A 165 3.06 -17.23 2.13
N LEU A 166 4.37 -16.99 2.17
CA LEU A 166 5.19 -16.77 0.98
C LEU A 166 5.35 -18.05 0.15
N THR A 167 5.55 -19.22 0.78
CA THR A 167 5.58 -20.50 0.07
C THR A 167 4.23 -20.77 -0.60
N SER A 168 3.14 -20.58 0.14
CA SER A 168 1.77 -20.71 -0.37
C SER A 168 1.49 -19.79 -1.57
N ALA A 169 1.99 -18.55 -1.54
CA ALA A 169 1.87 -17.59 -2.63
C ALA A 169 2.71 -18.01 -3.86
N ALA A 170 3.94 -18.47 -3.63
CA ALA A 170 4.85 -18.92 -4.68
C ALA A 170 4.34 -20.16 -5.42
N GLU A 171 3.73 -21.10 -4.69
CA GLU A 171 3.16 -22.33 -5.26
C GLU A 171 1.90 -22.05 -6.08
N ARG A 172 1.01 -21.16 -5.59
CA ARG A 172 -0.22 -20.80 -6.31
C ARG A 172 0.04 -19.92 -7.53
N PHE A 173 0.96 -18.97 -7.40
CA PHE A 173 1.21 -17.93 -8.38
C PHE A 173 2.69 -17.83 -8.75
N PRO A 174 3.27 -18.88 -9.37
CA PRO A 174 4.70 -18.95 -9.65
C PRO A 174 5.19 -17.85 -10.60
N GLU A 175 4.39 -17.50 -11.60
CA GLU A 175 4.73 -16.47 -12.61
C GLU A 175 4.68 -15.04 -12.04
N SER A 176 3.73 -14.73 -11.16
CA SER A 176 3.47 -13.36 -10.70
C SER A 176 4.07 -13.05 -9.33
N ALA A 177 3.98 -13.98 -8.36
CA ALA A 177 4.49 -13.79 -6.99
C ALA A 177 5.74 -14.62 -6.68
N GLY A 178 5.94 -15.75 -7.37
CA GLY A 178 7.00 -16.73 -7.05
C GLY A 178 8.40 -16.14 -6.98
N GLY A 179 8.80 -15.34 -7.98
CA GLY A 179 10.12 -14.71 -7.99
C GLY A 179 10.37 -13.74 -6.83
N TRP A 180 9.32 -13.03 -6.36
CA TRP A 180 9.43 -12.16 -5.18
C TRP A 180 9.55 -12.99 -3.90
N CYS A 181 8.69 -13.99 -3.75
CA CYS A 181 8.67 -14.86 -2.57
C CYS A 181 10.02 -15.56 -2.35
N GLN A 182 10.57 -16.15 -3.42
CA GLN A 182 11.85 -16.84 -3.35
C GLN A 182 12.97 -15.92 -2.86
N ARG A 183 13.11 -14.72 -3.46
CA ARG A 183 14.14 -13.77 -3.07
C ARG A 183 14.00 -13.28 -1.63
N ILE A 184 12.76 -13.09 -1.17
CA ILE A 184 12.49 -12.73 0.23
C ILE A 184 12.95 -13.87 1.15
N LEU A 185 12.55 -15.11 0.88
CA LEU A 185 12.93 -16.28 1.70
C LEU A 185 14.45 -16.49 1.73
N GLU A 186 15.12 -16.36 0.59
CA GLU A 186 16.59 -16.42 0.51
C GLU A 186 17.24 -15.33 1.38
N LYS A 187 16.77 -14.08 1.29
CA LYS A 187 17.29 -12.98 2.11
C LYS A 187 17.07 -13.22 3.61
N LEU A 188 15.90 -13.71 3.99
CA LEU A 188 15.59 -14.05 5.38
C LEU A 188 16.52 -15.15 5.92
N SER A 189 16.80 -16.19 5.13
CA SER A 189 17.71 -17.26 5.53
C SER A 189 19.14 -16.76 5.74
N SER A 190 19.66 -15.90 4.85
CA SER A 190 21.02 -15.36 4.99
C SER A 190 21.24 -14.51 6.23
N GLU A 191 20.20 -13.83 6.74
CA GLU A 191 20.29 -12.98 7.94
C GLU A 191 20.13 -13.79 9.24
N MET A 192 19.62 -15.02 9.16
CA MET A 192 19.53 -15.93 10.32
C MET A 192 20.81 -16.73 10.57
N GLU A 193 21.69 -16.82 9.56
CA GLU A 193 22.97 -17.54 9.64
C GLU A 193 24.14 -16.68 10.15
N VAL A 194 23.93 -15.37 10.32
CA VAL A 194 24.92 -14.37 10.78
C VAL A 194 24.71 -14.03 12.25
#